data_AF-A0A7J0EBG1-F1
#
_entry.id   AF-A0A7J0EBG1-F1
#
_cell.length_a   1.000
_cell.length_b   1.000
_cell.length_c   1.000
_cell.angle_alpha   90.00
_cell.angle_beta   90.00
_cell.angle_gamma   90.00
#
_symmetry.space_group_name_H-M   'P 1'
#
loop_
_entity.id
_entity.type
_entity.pdbx_description
1 polymer ?
#
loop_
_entity_poly.entity_id
_entity_poly.type
_entity_poly.pdbx_seq_one_letter_code
_entity_poly.pdbx_strand_id
1 'polypeptide(L)'
;MEMPSISSSPRTVEEIFKDYSGRRAGVVRALTYEKENLCLYGHPNETWEVTFPAEEVPPELPEPALGINFARDGMKRRDWLSLVAVHTDSWLLSVAFYFGARLNRNEREVCSKT
;
A
#
# COMPACT_ATOMS: atom_id res chain seq x y z
N MET A 1 8.72 27.01 9.41
CA MET A 1 8.11 26.14 8.38
C MET A 1 8.89 24.84 8.44
N GLU A 2 8.38 23.88 9.20
CA GLU A 2 9.05 22.57 9.34
C GLU A 2 8.85 21.80 8.04
N MET A 3 9.94 21.57 7.32
CA MET A 3 9.95 20.67 6.17
C MET A 3 9.78 19.26 6.72
N PRO A 4 8.77 18.48 6.29
CA PRO A 4 8.71 17.08 6.65
C PRO A 4 9.98 16.41 6.14
N SER A 5 10.75 15.82 7.06
CA SER A 5 11.94 15.05 6.73
C SER A 5 11.55 14.03 5.67
N ILE A 6 12.15 14.13 4.48
CA ILE A 6 12.08 13.08 3.46
C ILE A 6 12.64 11.84 4.14
N SER A 7 11.76 10.95 4.60
CA SER A 7 12.14 9.60 5.01
C SER A 7 12.84 9.02 3.80
N SER A 8 14.14 8.76 3.90
CA SER A 8 14.89 8.10 2.84
C SER A 8 14.14 6.85 2.41
N SER A 9 13.95 6.64 1.11
CA SER A 9 13.27 5.46 0.58
C SER A 9 13.92 4.19 1.15
N PRO A 10 13.14 3.18 1.57
CA PRO A 10 13.67 1.92 2.11
C PRO A 10 14.68 1.27 1.15
N ARG A 11 15.83 0.81 1.65
CA ARG A 11 16.88 0.19 0.81
C ARG A 11 17.31 -1.19 1.27
N THR A 12 17.09 -1.55 2.53
CA THR A 12 17.39 -2.89 3.06
C THR A 12 16.13 -3.75 3.12
N VAL A 13 16.31 -5.08 3.22
CA VAL A 13 15.19 -6.02 3.35
C VAL A 13 14.36 -5.70 4.60
N GLU A 14 15.01 -5.38 5.71
CA GLU A 14 14.36 -5.05 6.98
C GLU A 14 13.56 -3.75 6.89
N GLU A 15 14.10 -2.73 6.22
CA GLU A 15 13.40 -1.46 6.01
C GLU A 15 12.20 -1.62 5.09
N ILE A 16 12.34 -2.38 4.01
CA ILE A 16 11.25 -2.68 3.07
C ILE A 16 10.16 -3.48 3.77
N PHE A 17 10.54 -4.49 4.58
CA PHE A 17 9.59 -5.27 5.34
C PHE A 17 8.86 -4.43 6.40
N LYS A 18 9.56 -3.50 7.05
CA LYS A 18 8.95 -2.55 8.00
C LYS A 18 7.96 -1.62 7.29
N ASP A 19 8.30 -1.09 6.12
CA ASP A 19 7.41 -0.29 5.28
C ASP A 19 6.16 -1.10 4.90
N TYR A 20 6.35 -2.30 4.33
CA TYR A 20 5.26 -3.22 3.98
C TYR A 20 4.33 -3.50 5.17
N SER A 21 4.91 -3.84 6.33
CA SER A 21 4.16 -4.15 7.54
C SER A 21 3.33 -2.97 8.04
N GLY A 22 3.92 -1.77 8.04
CA GLY A 22 3.22 -0.54 8.42
C GLY A 22 2.03 -0.24 7.51
N ARG A 23 2.25 -0.30 6.19
CA ARG A 23 1.20 -0.07 5.19
C ARG A 23 0.08 -1.11 5.30
N ARG A 24 0.44 -2.38 5.46
CA ARG A 24 -0.51 -3.48 5.66
C ARG A 24 -1.37 -3.27 6.90
N ALA A 25 -0.77 -2.89 8.03
CA ALA A 25 -1.50 -2.60 9.26
C ALA A 25 -2.46 -1.41 9.10
N GLY A 26 -2.05 -0.37 8.36
CA GLY A 26 -2.91 0.76 8.00
C GLY A 26 -4.15 0.30 7.21
N VAL A 27 -3.96 -0.48 6.14
CA VAL A 27 -5.06 -1.00 5.32
C VAL A 27 -5.98 -1.92 6.12
N VAL A 28 -5.43 -2.83 6.91
CA VAL A 28 -6.24 -3.72 7.77
C VAL A 28 -7.12 -2.88 8.69
N ARG A 29 -6.56 -1.85 9.34
CA ARG A 29 -7.34 -0.92 10.17
C ARG A 29 -8.46 -0.24 9.37
N ALA A 30 -8.18 0.24 8.16
CA ALA A 30 -9.19 0.87 7.30
C ALA A 30 -10.34 -0.09 6.94
N LEU A 31 -10.02 -1.35 6.63
CA LEU A 31 -11.00 -2.39 6.32
C LEU A 31 -11.81 -2.84 7.56
N THR A 32 -11.25 -2.71 8.76
CA THR A 32 -11.92 -3.09 10.02
C THR A 32 -12.71 -1.97 10.70
N TYR A 33 -12.34 -0.69 10.54
CA TYR A 33 -12.89 0.41 11.34
C TYR A 33 -13.80 1.42 10.60
N GLU A 34 -14.02 1.27 9.29
CA GLU A 34 -14.93 2.08 8.42
C GLU A 34 -14.70 3.61 8.36
N LYS A 35 -14.71 4.17 7.14
CA LYS A 35 -15.77 5.00 6.53
C LYS A 35 -15.22 5.80 5.34
N GLU A 36 -16.00 5.76 4.25
CA GLU A 36 -16.03 6.71 3.13
C GLU A 36 -14.93 6.65 2.04
N ASN A 37 -15.42 6.37 0.82
CA ASN A 37 -15.21 7.04 -0.47
C ASN A 37 -13.80 7.59 -0.81
N LEU A 38 -12.98 6.80 -1.54
CA LEU A 38 -11.85 7.11 -2.45
C LEU A 38 -10.77 6.00 -2.35
N CYS A 39 -9.60 6.16 -3.00
CA CYS A 39 -8.54 5.15 -3.08
C CYS A 39 -7.84 4.95 -1.74
N LEU A 40 -7.59 3.70 -1.34
CA LEU A 40 -6.99 3.38 -0.04
C LEU A 40 -5.46 3.30 -0.13
N TYR A 41 -4.77 4.21 0.53
CA TYR A 41 -3.32 4.23 0.68
C TYR A 41 -2.92 3.81 2.09
N GLY A 42 -1.99 2.86 2.20
CA GLY A 42 -1.28 2.56 3.45
C GLY A 42 0.04 3.32 3.52
N HIS A 43 0.37 3.85 4.70
CA HIS A 43 1.63 4.55 4.96
C HIS A 43 2.57 3.75 5.88
N PRO A 44 3.89 4.00 5.83
CA PRO A 44 4.88 3.25 6.61
C PRO A 44 4.76 3.47 8.12
N ASN A 45 4.18 4.59 8.53
CA ASN A 45 3.89 4.99 9.90
C ASN A 45 2.59 4.37 10.43
N GLU A 46 2.12 3.28 9.83
CA GLU A 46 0.92 2.57 10.26
C GLU A 46 -0.41 3.34 10.04
N THR A 47 -0.40 4.53 9.44
CA THR A 47 -1.63 5.24 9.09
C THR A 47 -2.14 4.83 7.72
N TRP A 48 -3.37 5.21 7.42
CA TRP A 48 -3.98 5.05 6.11
C TRP A 48 -4.67 6.35 5.69
N GLU A 49 -4.76 6.56 4.39
CA GLU A 49 -5.43 7.71 3.80
C GLU A 49 -6.36 7.25 2.67
N VAL A 50 -7.48 7.96 2.52
CA VAL A 50 -8.41 7.79 1.41
C VAL A 50 -8.39 9.05 0.56
N THR A 51 -7.77 9.00 -0.62
CA THR A 51 -7.51 10.19 -1.46
C THR A 51 -7.57 9.89 -2.96
N PHE A 52 -7.46 10.92 -3.80
CA PHE A 52 -7.38 10.82 -5.26
C PHE A 52 -6.02 10.24 -5.71
N PRO A 53 -5.94 9.62 -6.92
CA PRO A 53 -4.67 9.22 -7.52
C PRO A 53 -3.66 10.36 -7.60
N ALA A 54 -2.38 10.02 -7.70
CA ALA A 54 -1.31 11.01 -7.74
C ALA A 54 -1.43 11.86 -9.01
N GLU A 55 -1.31 13.19 -8.86
CA GLU A 55 -1.35 14.11 -10.01
C GLU A 55 -0.05 14.09 -10.84
N GLU A 56 1.06 13.61 -10.27
CA GLU A 56 2.37 13.55 -10.94
C GLU A 56 2.44 12.44 -11.99
N VAL A 57 3.02 12.76 -13.16
CA VAL A 57 3.20 11.82 -14.28
C VAL A 57 4.68 11.79 -14.70
N PRO A 58 5.41 10.67 -14.49
CA PRO A 58 4.99 9.43 -13.83
C PRO A 58 5.03 9.52 -12.29
N PRO A 59 4.14 8.80 -11.57
CA PRO A 59 4.14 8.80 -10.10
C PRO A 59 5.38 8.10 -9.52
N GLU A 60 5.80 8.53 -8.32
CA GLU A 60 6.98 7.99 -7.64
C GLU A 60 6.77 6.54 -7.14
N LEU A 61 5.55 6.18 -6.75
CA LEU A 61 5.18 4.84 -6.29
C LEU A 61 4.10 4.23 -7.17
N PRO A 62 4.04 2.88 -7.27
CA PRO A 62 2.90 2.20 -7.88
C PRO A 62 1.58 2.67 -7.26
N GLU A 63 0.56 2.91 -8.08
CA GLU A 63 -0.75 3.35 -7.60
C GLU A 63 -1.62 2.16 -7.16
N PRO A 64 -2.42 2.31 -6.07
CA PRO A 64 -3.39 1.31 -5.67
C PRO A 64 -4.55 1.20 -6.67
N ALA A 65 -5.37 0.15 -6.54
CA ALA A 65 -6.52 -0.04 -7.41
C ALA A 65 -7.53 1.12 -7.28
N LEU A 66 -7.77 1.80 -8.41
CA LEU A 66 -8.75 2.87 -8.52
C LEU A 66 -10.17 2.32 -8.56
N GLY A 67 -11.13 3.09 -8.05
CA GLY A 67 -12.54 2.80 -8.29
C GLY A 67 -13.13 1.67 -7.42
N ILE A 68 -12.46 1.24 -6.35
CA ILE A 68 -12.99 0.24 -5.39
C ILE A 68 -14.38 0.63 -4.84
N ASN A 69 -14.69 1.91 -4.85
CA ASN A 69 -15.98 2.50 -4.47
C ASN A 69 -17.11 2.15 -5.45
N PHE A 70 -16.86 1.98 -6.76
CA PHE A 70 -17.90 1.67 -7.74
C PHE A 70 -18.46 0.24 -7.57
N ALA A 71 -17.62 -0.68 -7.11
CA ALA A 71 -18.02 -2.06 -6.87
C ALA A 71 -18.80 -2.25 -5.55
N ARG A 72 -18.76 -1.27 -4.63
CA ARG A 72 -19.24 -1.42 -3.24
C ARG A 72 -20.73 -1.76 -3.15
N ASP A 73 -21.56 -1.02 -3.85
CA ASP A 73 -23.02 -1.16 -3.75
C ASP A 73 -23.56 -2.25 -4.70
N GLY A 74 -22.70 -2.79 -5.58
CA GLY A 74 -23.03 -3.82 -6.57
C GLY A 74 -22.77 -5.25 -6.10
N MET A 75 -22.23 -5.48 -4.89
CA MET A 75 -21.94 -6.82 -4.37
C MET A 75 -22.11 -6.90 -2.85
N LYS A 76 -22.12 -8.14 -2.32
CA LYS A 76 -22.18 -8.34 -0.87
C LYS A 76 -20.93 -7.75 -0.23
N ARG A 77 -21.10 -7.11 0.92
CA ARG A 77 -20.01 -6.49 1.70
C ARG A 77 -18.79 -7.40 1.86
N ARG A 78 -18.98 -8.69 2.12
CA ARG A 78 -17.89 -9.65 2.26
C ARG A 78 -17.10 -9.80 0.96
N ASP A 79 -17.79 -9.91 -0.16
CA ASP A 79 -17.17 -10.10 -1.48
C ASP A 79 -16.44 -8.81 -1.91
N TRP A 80 -17.00 -7.64 -1.57
CA TRP A 80 -16.33 -6.34 -1.74
C TRP A 80 -15.05 -6.23 -0.90
N LEU A 81 -15.11 -6.60 0.39
CA LEU A 81 -13.93 -6.61 1.25
C LEU A 81 -12.85 -7.58 0.72
N SER A 82 -13.25 -8.75 0.20
CA SER A 82 -12.32 -9.68 -0.44
C SER A 82 -11.69 -9.11 -1.69
N LEU A 83 -12.46 -8.40 -2.53
CA LEU A 83 -11.94 -7.72 -3.72
C LEU A 83 -10.90 -6.67 -3.34
N VAL A 84 -11.22 -5.80 -2.36
CA VAL A 84 -10.30 -4.76 -1.88
C VAL A 84 -9.03 -5.41 -1.32
N ALA A 85 -9.15 -6.47 -0.51
CA ALA A 85 -8.00 -7.16 0.06
C ALA A 85 -7.04 -7.70 -1.02
N VAL A 86 -7.55 -8.37 -2.05
CA VAL A 86 -6.72 -8.91 -3.15
C VAL A 86 -5.97 -7.80 -3.90
N HIS A 87 -6.65 -6.69 -4.17
CA HIS A 87 -6.03 -5.54 -4.84
C HIS A 87 -4.98 -4.88 -3.95
N THR A 88 -5.25 -4.75 -2.64
CA THR A 88 -4.28 -4.19 -1.70
C THR A 88 -3.05 -5.09 -1.55
N ASP A 89 -3.21 -6.41 -1.42
CA ASP A 89 -2.08 -7.33 -1.31
C ASP A 89 -1.17 -7.23 -2.55
N SER A 90 -1.78 -7.12 -3.74
CA SER A 90 -1.04 -6.91 -4.99
C SER A 90 -0.29 -5.58 -5.02
N TRP A 91 -0.93 -4.51 -4.55
CA TRP A 91 -0.31 -3.18 -4.46
C TRP A 91 0.86 -3.15 -3.48
N LEU A 92 0.70 -3.72 -2.28
CA LEU A 92 1.74 -3.79 -1.27
C LEU A 92 2.97 -4.56 -1.77
N LEU A 93 2.76 -5.67 -2.48
CA LEU A 93 3.85 -6.40 -3.14
C LEU A 93 4.54 -5.53 -4.19
N SER A 94 3.77 -4.81 -5.03
CA SER A 94 4.35 -3.92 -6.05
C SER A 94 5.23 -2.84 -5.43
N VAL A 95 4.79 -2.21 -4.34
CA VAL A 95 5.57 -1.20 -3.59
C VAL A 95 6.83 -1.81 -2.98
N ALA A 96 6.73 -2.98 -2.34
CA ALA A 96 7.88 -3.65 -1.73
C ALA A 96 8.96 -3.99 -2.78
N PHE A 97 8.56 -4.53 -3.94
CA PHE A 97 9.48 -4.85 -5.03
C PHE A 97 10.00 -3.61 -5.78
N TYR A 98 9.24 -2.51 -5.78
CA TYR A 98 9.72 -1.23 -6.31
C TYR A 98 10.91 -0.71 -5.49
N PHE A 99 10.79 -0.68 -4.16
CA PHE A 99 11.91 -0.35 -3.28
C PHE A 99 13.03 -1.41 -3.34
N GLY A 100 12.65 -2.67 -3.48
CA GLY A 100 13.55 -3.81 -3.64
C GLY A 100 14.21 -3.94 -5.01
N ALA A 101 14.03 -3.01 -5.94
CA ALA A 101 14.52 -3.12 -7.32
C ALA A 101 16.05 -3.31 -7.39
N ARG A 102 16.79 -2.77 -6.42
CA ARG A 102 18.26 -2.88 -6.33
C ARG A 102 18.75 -4.07 -5.51
N LEU A 103 17.85 -4.83 -4.88
CA LEU A 103 18.21 -6.04 -4.13
C LEU A 103 18.66 -7.17 -5.06
N ASN A 104 19.63 -7.96 -4.59
CA ASN A 104 20.07 -9.17 -5.27
C ASN A 104 19.04 -10.31 -5.11
N ARG A 105 19.25 -11.42 -5.83
CA ARG A 105 18.30 -12.56 -5.84
C ARG A 105 17.98 -13.10 -4.44
N ASN A 106 19.00 -13.24 -3.58
CA ASN A 106 18.82 -13.79 -2.24
C ASN A 106 18.06 -12.81 -1.34
N GLU A 107 18.37 -11.52 -1.42
CA GLU A 107 17.67 -10.47 -0.68
C GLU A 107 16.19 -10.38 -1.07
N ARG A 108 15.88 -10.50 -2.37
CA ARG A 108 14.48 -10.58 -2.85
C ARG A 108 13.76 -11.83 -2.36
N GLU A 109 14.45 -12.97 -2.31
CA GLU A 109 13.89 -14.22 -1.78
C GLU A 109 13.56 -14.09 -0.28
N VAL A 110 14.44 -13.48 0.51
CA VAL A 110 14.16 -13.18 1.93
C VAL A 110 12.97 -12.22 2.05
N CYS A 111 12.95 -11.14 1.27
CA CYS A 111 11.86 -10.17 1.27
C CYS A 111 10.49 -10.79 0.89
N SER A 112 10.47 -11.82 0.04
CA SER A 112 9.24 -12.53 -0.36
C SER A 112 8.73 -13.56 0.65
N LYS A 113 9.58 -13.98 1.60
CA LYS A 113 9.29 -15.03 2.59
C LYS A 113 8.91 -14.49 3.96
N THR A 114 9.04 -13.19 4.16
CA THR A 114 8.76 -12.50 5.44
C THR A 114 7.36 -11.91 5.37
#